data_AF-A0A1Y1KZJ8-F1
#
_entry.id   AF-A0A1Y1KZJ8-F1
#
_cell.length_a   1.000
_cell.length_b   1.000
_cell.length_c   1.000
_cell.angle_alpha   90.00
_cell.angle_beta   90.00
_cell.angle_gamma   90.00
#
_symmetry.space_group_name_H-M   'P 1'
#
loop_
_entity.id
_entity.type
_entity.pdbx_description
1 polymer ?
#
loop_
_entity_poly.entity_id
_entity_poly.type
_entity_poly.pdbx_seq_one_letter_code
_entity_poly.pdbx_strand_id
1 'polypeptide(L)'
;MYGVATDKIERILRFEPNNHTEAWRYVTYMFIHRNLFHVLINVVIQCLFAFTLEKYQNRLLVLTLYFGSGAIGALSSSCVRPDLVVGASAGVYGLLISNLSHIALNYNSTKYKLWAVLTVIIIVASDATFYLIYARNQENVIISEGAHIGGGIAGLILGLLLYRSKDEESKKRNRFIFWSIFAIFAILMSLLVAINFMIKKCTPAHRLRVSYTYVC
;
A
#
# COMPACT_ATOMS: atom_id res chain seq x y z
N MET A 1 2.64 -17.16 -19.74
CA MET A 1 2.36 -17.74 -18.40
C MET A 1 1.00 -17.20 -17.98
N TYR A 2 -0.01 -18.07 -17.89
CA TYR A 2 -1.43 -17.68 -17.81
C TYR A 2 -1.74 -16.97 -16.49
N GLY A 3 -2.27 -15.75 -16.58
CA GLY A 3 -2.85 -15.04 -15.44
C GLY A 3 -4.05 -15.81 -14.89
N VAL A 4 -4.31 -15.67 -13.60
CA VAL A 4 -5.41 -16.36 -12.90
C VAL A 4 -6.79 -15.82 -13.33
N ALA A 5 -6.83 -14.66 -13.99
CA ALA A 5 -8.02 -14.04 -14.56
C ALA A 5 -7.92 -13.93 -16.10
N THR A 6 -9.06 -13.89 -16.78
CA THR A 6 -9.09 -13.59 -18.23
C THR A 6 -8.61 -12.17 -18.50
N ASP A 7 -7.95 -11.94 -19.65
CA ASP A 7 -7.46 -10.61 -20.08
C ASP A 7 -8.53 -9.50 -19.95
N LYS A 8 -9.80 -9.84 -20.17
CA LYS A 8 -10.94 -8.92 -20.04
C LYS A 8 -11.21 -8.54 -18.59
N ILE A 9 -11.24 -9.50 -17.66
CA ILE A 9 -11.50 -9.26 -16.24
C ILE A 9 -10.34 -8.47 -15.63
N GLU A 10 -9.10 -8.86 -15.93
CA GLU A 10 -7.91 -8.13 -15.48
C GLU A 10 -7.97 -6.67 -15.90
N ARG A 11 -8.32 -6.38 -17.16
CA ARG A 11 -8.43 -5.00 -17.66
C ARG A 11 -9.53 -4.18 -16.96
N ILE A 12 -10.63 -4.81 -16.54
CA ILE A 12 -11.72 -4.09 -15.85
C ILE A 12 -11.34 -3.78 -14.40
N LEU A 13 -10.60 -4.67 -13.74
CA LEU A 13 -10.36 -4.60 -12.30
C LEU A 13 -9.00 -3.97 -11.93
N ARG A 14 -7.99 -4.05 -12.80
CA ARG A 14 -6.67 -3.44 -12.54
C ARG A 14 -6.77 -1.93 -12.44
N PHE A 15 -5.83 -1.34 -11.71
CA PHE A 15 -5.71 0.11 -11.67
C PHE A 15 -5.06 0.60 -12.95
N GLU A 16 -5.75 1.48 -13.67
CA GLU A 16 -5.26 2.16 -14.86
C GLU A 16 -5.22 3.68 -14.59
N PRO A 17 -4.04 4.32 -14.59
CA PRO A 17 -3.94 5.76 -14.30
C PRO A 17 -4.79 6.65 -15.21
N ASN A 18 -5.05 6.23 -16.46
CA ASN A 18 -5.90 6.96 -17.41
C ASN A 18 -7.39 6.93 -17.02
N ASN A 19 -7.83 5.88 -16.31
CA ASN A 19 -9.22 5.70 -15.89
C ASN A 19 -9.37 6.07 -14.40
N HIS A 20 -8.68 7.12 -13.96
CA HIS A 20 -8.62 7.54 -12.56
C HIS A 20 -9.97 8.02 -11.98
N THR A 21 -10.99 8.23 -12.82
CA THR A 21 -12.38 8.50 -12.43
C THR A 21 -13.17 7.23 -12.08
N GLU A 22 -12.70 6.05 -12.50
CA GLU A 22 -13.31 4.76 -12.20
C GLU A 22 -12.94 4.32 -10.78
N ALA A 23 -13.64 4.87 -9.78
CA ALA A 23 -13.27 4.78 -8.36
C ALA A 23 -13.10 3.34 -7.83
N TRP A 24 -13.79 2.34 -8.38
CA TRP A 24 -13.63 0.94 -7.97
C TRP A 24 -12.21 0.42 -8.21
N ARG A 25 -11.50 0.94 -9.23
CA ARG A 25 -10.16 0.51 -9.60
C ARG A 25 -9.09 0.75 -8.54
N TYR A 26 -9.33 1.69 -7.61
CA TYR A 26 -8.44 1.93 -6.48
C TYR A 26 -8.51 0.80 -5.43
N VAL A 27 -9.49 -0.10 -5.52
CA VAL A 27 -9.63 -1.24 -4.60
C VAL A 27 -9.60 -2.57 -5.36
N THR A 28 -10.28 -2.66 -6.51
CA THR A 28 -10.43 -3.93 -7.22
C THR A 28 -9.12 -4.50 -7.74
N TYR A 29 -8.11 -3.65 -7.97
CA TYR A 29 -6.81 -4.09 -8.45
C TYR A 29 -6.10 -5.03 -7.46
N MET A 30 -6.42 -4.91 -6.17
CA MET A 30 -5.84 -5.72 -5.10
C MET A 30 -6.19 -7.20 -5.24
N PHE A 31 -7.27 -7.54 -5.95
CA PHE A 31 -7.73 -8.93 -6.13
C PHE A 31 -7.13 -9.62 -7.35
N ILE A 32 -6.45 -8.89 -8.23
CA ILE A 32 -5.84 -9.44 -9.45
C ILE A 32 -4.35 -9.59 -9.26
N HIS A 33 -3.81 -10.75 -9.62
CA HIS A 33 -2.38 -11.05 -9.51
C HIS A 33 -1.87 -11.65 -10.80
N ARG A 34 -0.61 -11.31 -11.13
CA ARG A 34 0.07 -11.72 -12.37
C ARG A 34 0.30 -13.23 -12.48
N ASN A 35 0.59 -13.89 -11.36
CA ASN A 35 0.91 -15.31 -11.30
C ASN A 35 0.65 -15.86 -9.89
N LEU A 36 0.70 -17.18 -9.77
CA LEU A 36 0.43 -17.89 -8.52
C LEU A 36 1.42 -17.50 -7.42
N PHE A 37 2.70 -17.35 -7.74
CA PHE A 37 3.72 -16.96 -6.76
C PHE A 37 3.42 -15.57 -6.16
N HIS A 38 3.00 -14.62 -6.99
CA HIS A 38 2.65 -13.26 -6.57
C HIS A 38 1.45 -13.24 -5.62
N VAL A 39 0.40 -14.02 -5.86
CA VAL A 39 -0.72 -14.10 -4.91
C VAL A 39 -0.32 -14.84 -3.63
N LEU A 40 0.46 -15.91 -3.73
CA LEU A 40 0.91 -16.69 -2.57
C LEU A 40 1.72 -15.82 -1.60
N ILE A 41 2.71 -15.06 -2.10
CA ILE A 41 3.53 -14.22 -1.22
C ILE A 41 2.71 -13.10 -0.57
N ASN A 42 1.77 -12.49 -1.32
CA ASN A 42 0.87 -11.48 -0.76
C ASN A 42 0.01 -12.04 0.36
N VAL A 43 -0.63 -13.21 0.15
CA VAL A 43 -1.49 -13.84 1.16
C VAL A 43 -0.70 -14.26 2.39
N VAL A 44 0.49 -14.85 2.22
CA VAL A 44 1.33 -15.27 3.35
C VAL A 44 1.73 -14.08 4.22
N ILE A 45 2.26 -13.01 3.61
CA ILE A 45 2.66 -11.80 4.36
C ILE A 45 1.44 -11.11 4.95
N GLN A 46 0.34 -11.00 4.20
CA GLN A 46 -0.92 -10.45 4.68
C GLN A 46 -1.40 -11.19 5.94
N CYS A 47 -1.50 -12.51 5.92
CA CYS A 47 -1.94 -13.30 7.06
C CYS A 47 -1.02 -13.13 8.27
N LEU A 48 0.31 -13.16 8.06
CA LEU A 48 1.30 -13.01 9.12
C LEU A 48 1.09 -11.70 9.92
N PHE A 49 0.95 -10.59 9.21
CA PHE A 49 0.82 -9.27 9.84
C PHE A 49 -0.62 -8.94 10.25
N ALA A 50 -1.62 -9.27 9.42
CA ALA A 50 -3.01 -9.01 9.73
C ALA A 50 -3.45 -9.77 10.99
N PHE A 51 -3.18 -11.07 11.11
CA PHE A 51 -3.61 -11.84 12.30
C PHE A 51 -2.99 -11.31 13.59
N THR A 52 -1.72 -10.92 13.53
CA THR A 52 -1.03 -10.31 14.68
C THR A 52 -1.69 -8.99 15.05
N LEU A 53 -1.94 -8.11 14.07
CA LEU A 53 -2.58 -6.82 14.30
C LEU A 53 -4.03 -6.97 14.78
N GLU A 54 -4.82 -7.88 14.21
CA GLU A 54 -6.21 -8.16 14.59
C GLU A 54 -6.34 -8.69 16.01
N LYS A 55 -5.31 -9.37 16.52
CA LYS A 55 -5.25 -9.81 17.93
C LYS A 55 -5.09 -8.62 18.90
N TYR A 56 -4.30 -7.62 18.50
CA TYR A 56 -4.02 -6.46 19.36
C TYR A 56 -4.98 -5.28 19.13
N GLN A 57 -5.56 -5.20 17.95
CA GLN A 57 -6.44 -4.14 17.47
C GLN A 57 -7.83 -4.70 17.16
N ASN A 58 -8.70 -3.88 16.58
CA ASN A 58 -10.00 -4.34 16.11
C ASN A 58 -9.91 -4.76 14.63
N ARG A 59 -10.51 -5.91 14.27
CA ARG A 59 -10.53 -6.44 12.89
C ARG A 59 -10.99 -5.42 11.84
N LEU A 60 -11.99 -4.59 12.15
CA LEU A 60 -12.50 -3.58 11.21
C LEU A 60 -11.50 -2.43 11.01
N LEU A 61 -10.68 -2.12 12.00
CA LEU A 61 -9.61 -1.11 11.86
C LEU A 61 -8.48 -1.64 10.99
N VAL A 62 -8.10 -2.90 11.18
CA VAL A 62 -7.08 -3.57 10.35
C VAL A 62 -7.57 -3.69 8.90
N LEU A 63 -8.84 -4.07 8.70
CA LEU A 63 -9.46 -4.14 7.37
C LEU A 63 -9.52 -2.77 6.69
N THR A 64 -9.96 -1.73 7.42
CA THR A 64 -9.99 -0.35 6.93
C THR A 64 -8.59 0.13 6.55
N LEU A 65 -7.58 -0.19 7.37
CA LEU A 65 -6.19 0.16 7.09
C LEU A 65 -5.67 -0.56 5.84
N TYR A 66 -5.94 -1.86 5.71
CA TYR A 66 -5.49 -2.65 4.55
C TYR A 66 -6.05 -2.12 3.23
N PHE A 67 -7.36 -1.91 3.14
CA PHE A 67 -7.98 -1.37 1.92
C PHE A 67 -7.67 0.12 1.72
N GLY A 68 -7.59 0.90 2.80
CA GLY A 68 -7.20 2.31 2.75
C GLY A 68 -5.78 2.50 2.22
N SER A 69 -4.82 1.72 2.72
CA SER A 69 -3.45 1.69 2.20
C SER A 69 -3.39 1.21 0.76
N GLY A 70 -4.21 0.22 0.37
CA GLY A 70 -4.34 -0.20 -1.02
C GLY A 70 -4.79 0.94 -1.94
N ALA A 71 -5.86 1.64 -1.58
CA ALA A 71 -6.39 2.76 -2.36
C ALA A 71 -5.41 3.94 -2.45
N ILE A 72 -4.79 4.31 -1.33
CA ILE A 72 -3.82 5.40 -1.28
C ILE A 72 -2.53 5.02 -2.01
N GLY A 73 -2.12 3.75 -1.98
CA GLY A 73 -1.02 3.25 -2.79
C GLY A 73 -1.27 3.39 -4.28
N ALA A 74 -2.44 2.99 -4.78
CA ALA A 74 -2.79 3.19 -6.18
C ALA A 74 -2.80 4.68 -6.58
N LEU A 75 -3.38 5.53 -5.74
CA LEU A 75 -3.36 6.99 -5.93
C LEU A 75 -1.94 7.56 -5.98
N SER A 76 -1.08 7.14 -5.04
CA SER A 76 0.32 7.56 -4.96
C SER A 76 1.12 7.13 -6.18
N SER A 77 0.98 5.87 -6.63
CA SER A 77 1.57 5.42 -7.89
C SER A 77 1.13 6.30 -9.04
N SER A 78 -0.17 6.60 -9.15
CA SER A 78 -0.68 7.43 -10.24
C SER A 78 -0.13 8.86 -10.27
N CYS A 79 0.40 9.36 -9.16
CA CYS A 79 0.97 10.71 -9.06
C CYS A 79 2.50 10.73 -9.28
N VAL A 80 3.21 9.70 -8.81
CA VAL A 80 4.68 9.65 -8.86
C VAL A 80 5.18 9.03 -10.16
N ARG A 81 4.67 7.85 -10.48
CA ARG A 81 5.02 7.10 -11.68
C ARG A 81 3.77 6.34 -12.14
N PRO A 82 3.02 6.92 -13.10
CA PRO A 82 1.76 6.35 -13.56
C PRO A 82 2.00 4.97 -14.18
N ASP A 83 1.85 3.91 -13.40
CA ASP A 83 2.03 2.54 -13.84
C ASP A 83 0.72 1.77 -13.67
N LEU A 84 0.57 0.69 -14.42
CA LEU A 84 -0.54 -0.25 -14.21
C LEU A 84 -0.31 -0.99 -12.89
N VAL A 85 -1.29 -0.95 -11.98
CA VAL A 85 -1.17 -1.61 -10.67
C VAL A 85 -2.11 -2.80 -10.59
N VAL A 86 -1.55 -3.93 -10.13
CA VAL A 86 -2.25 -5.17 -9.79
C VAL A 86 -1.61 -5.75 -8.53
N GLY A 87 -2.41 -6.44 -7.72
CA GLY A 87 -1.95 -7.16 -6.54
C GLY A 87 -2.20 -6.40 -5.25
N ALA A 88 -2.37 -7.16 -4.17
CA ALA A 88 -2.68 -6.65 -2.84
C ALA A 88 -1.52 -5.91 -2.14
N SER A 89 -0.36 -5.82 -2.77
CA SER A 89 0.91 -5.52 -2.11
C SER A 89 0.96 -4.13 -1.46
N ALA A 90 0.27 -3.12 -2.00
CA ALA A 90 0.18 -1.83 -1.31
C ALA A 90 -0.55 -1.92 0.04
N GLY A 91 -1.61 -2.72 0.12
CA GLY A 91 -2.29 -3.02 1.39
C GLY A 91 -1.41 -3.86 2.33
N VAL A 92 -0.63 -4.80 1.78
CA VAL A 92 0.35 -5.60 2.55
C VAL A 92 1.44 -4.71 3.13
N TYR A 93 2.00 -3.79 2.34
CA TYR A 93 2.94 -2.77 2.81
C TYR A 93 2.30 -1.86 3.87
N GLY A 94 1.02 -1.53 3.70
CA GLY A 94 0.23 -0.85 4.72
C GLY A 94 0.21 -1.59 6.05
N LEU A 95 -0.14 -2.89 6.04
CA LEU A 95 -0.12 -3.74 7.23
C LEU A 95 1.29 -3.82 7.83
N LEU A 96 2.30 -4.11 7.01
CA LEU A 96 3.70 -4.24 7.39
C LEU A 96 4.17 -3.00 8.15
N ILE A 97 4.05 -1.82 7.54
CA ILE A 97 4.52 -0.56 8.13
C ILE A 97 3.65 -0.10 9.30
N SER A 98 2.33 -0.39 9.30
CA SER A 98 1.45 -0.04 10.42
C SER A 98 1.83 -0.73 11.75
N ASN A 99 2.66 -1.77 11.71
CA ASN A 99 3.24 -2.35 12.93
C ASN A 99 4.10 -1.33 13.68
N LEU A 100 4.76 -0.41 12.97
CA LEU A 100 5.50 0.69 13.60
C LEU A 100 4.55 1.64 14.33
N SER A 101 3.38 1.94 13.75
CA SER A 101 2.33 2.72 14.41
C SER A 101 1.78 2.01 15.64
N HIS A 102 1.55 0.70 15.55
CA HIS A 102 1.12 -0.11 16.68
C HIS A 102 2.13 -0.04 17.83
N ILE A 103 3.42 -0.25 17.52
CA ILE A 103 4.53 -0.17 18.48
C ILE A 103 4.64 1.24 19.06
N ALA A 104 4.56 2.29 18.24
CA ALA A 104 4.63 3.67 18.72
C ALA A 104 3.50 3.99 19.71
N LEU A 105 2.29 3.50 19.46
CA LEU A 105 1.14 3.71 20.35
C LEU A 105 1.14 2.79 21.58
N ASN A 106 1.85 1.67 21.54
CA ASN A 106 1.80 0.62 22.56
C ASN A 106 3.21 0.19 22.96
N TYR A 107 4.14 1.14 23.04
CA TYR A 107 5.57 0.84 23.15
C TYR A 107 5.88 0.00 24.39
N ASN A 108 5.35 0.38 25.55
CA ASN A 108 5.59 -0.30 26.82
C ASN A 108 4.89 -1.66 26.88
N SER A 109 3.68 -1.78 26.34
CA SER A 109 2.93 -3.05 26.32
C SER A 109 3.35 -4.02 25.21
N THR A 110 4.11 -3.58 24.20
CA THR A 110 4.57 -4.46 23.11
C THR A 110 5.84 -5.21 23.51
N LYS A 111 5.71 -6.52 23.76
CA LYS A 111 6.81 -7.39 24.22
C LYS A 111 7.92 -7.58 23.18
N TYR A 112 7.56 -7.91 21.92
CA TYR A 112 8.51 -8.28 20.87
C TYR A 112 8.76 -7.14 19.86
N LYS A 113 8.73 -5.88 20.32
CA LYS A 113 8.85 -4.68 19.47
C LYS A 113 10.12 -4.66 18.61
N LEU A 114 11.29 -5.00 19.16
CA LEU A 114 12.54 -5.03 18.40
C LEU A 114 12.48 -6.03 17.23
N TRP A 115 11.99 -7.25 17.50
CA TRP A 115 11.82 -8.27 16.47
C TRP A 115 10.83 -7.84 15.39
N ALA A 116 9.71 -7.23 15.78
CA ALA A 116 8.75 -6.70 14.81
C ALA A 116 9.38 -5.62 13.91
N VAL A 117 10.16 -4.68 14.46
CA VAL A 117 10.88 -3.68 13.67
C VAL A 117 11.91 -4.33 12.75
N LEU A 118 12.70 -5.29 13.24
CA LEU A 118 13.69 -6.00 12.43
C LEU A 118 13.03 -6.78 11.29
N THR A 119 11.91 -7.45 11.54
CA THR A 119 11.16 -8.15 10.49
C THR A 119 10.67 -7.18 9.41
N VAL A 120 10.15 -6.01 9.80
CA VAL A 120 9.76 -4.96 8.84
C VAL A 120 10.96 -4.53 8.00
N ILE A 121 12.09 -4.20 8.63
CA ILE A 121 13.31 -3.77 7.93
C ILE A 121 13.79 -4.85 6.97
N ILE A 122 13.87 -6.11 7.41
CA ILE A 122 14.34 -7.23 6.59
C ILE A 122 13.44 -7.43 5.37
N ILE A 123 12.11 -7.40 5.53
CA ILE A 123 11.18 -7.59 4.41
C ILE A 123 11.30 -6.43 3.41
N VAL A 124 11.27 -5.18 3.88
CA VAL A 124 11.40 -4.00 3.00
C VAL A 124 12.76 -3.97 2.29
N ALA A 125 13.85 -4.27 3.00
CA ALA A 125 15.19 -4.31 2.42
C ALA A 125 15.33 -5.44 1.40
N SER A 126 14.73 -6.61 1.66
CA SER A 126 14.75 -7.74 0.73
C SER A 126 13.98 -7.42 -0.56
N ASP A 127 12.80 -6.82 -0.45
CA ASP A 127 12.00 -6.42 -1.62
C ASP A 127 12.67 -5.30 -2.43
N ALA A 128 13.23 -4.29 -1.76
CA ALA A 128 14.02 -3.25 -2.41
C ALA A 128 15.27 -3.81 -3.11
N THR A 129 15.96 -4.75 -2.47
CA THR A 129 17.13 -5.43 -3.08
C THR A 129 16.74 -6.24 -4.29
N PHE A 130 15.63 -6.99 -4.21
CA PHE A 130 15.07 -7.74 -5.33
C PHE A 130 14.75 -6.81 -6.50
N TYR A 131 14.07 -5.69 -6.24
CA TYR A 131 13.78 -4.68 -7.27
C TYR A 131 15.06 -4.15 -7.92
N LEU A 132 16.06 -3.73 -7.14
CA LEU A 132 17.31 -3.17 -7.65
C LEU A 132 18.10 -4.17 -8.53
N ILE A 133 18.14 -5.45 -8.14
CA ILE A 133 18.81 -6.50 -8.91
C ILE A 133 18.14 -6.67 -10.28
N TYR A 134 16.81 -6.82 -10.31
CA TYR A 134 16.10 -7.03 -11.56
C TYR A 134 16.08 -5.78 -12.44
N ALA A 135 15.96 -4.59 -11.85
CA ALA A 135 16.05 -3.32 -12.56
C ALA A 135 17.42 -3.16 -13.25
N ARG A 136 18.51 -3.56 -12.57
CA ARG A 136 19.87 -3.56 -13.13
C ARG A 136 20.02 -4.54 -14.31
N ASN A 137 19.37 -5.69 -14.24
CA ASN A 137 19.44 -6.73 -15.27
C ASN A 137 18.55 -6.44 -16.49
N GLN A 138 17.90 -5.27 -16.55
CA GLN A 138 16.92 -4.90 -17.59
C GLN A 138 15.78 -5.92 -17.73
N GLU A 139 15.53 -6.71 -16.69
CA GLU A 139 14.35 -7.56 -16.65
C GLU A 139 13.13 -6.65 -16.45
N ASN A 140 12.02 -6.98 -17.12
CA ASN A 140 10.79 -6.22 -16.99
C ASN A 140 10.21 -6.41 -15.57
N VAL A 141 10.69 -5.61 -14.61
CA VAL A 141 10.13 -5.55 -13.26
C VAL A 141 8.82 -4.82 -13.34
N ILE A 142 7.74 -5.57 -13.21
CA ILE A 142 6.40 -4.98 -13.19
C ILE A 142 5.89 -4.88 -11.76
N ILE A 143 6.62 -4.09 -10.98
CA ILE A 143 6.31 -3.74 -9.60
C ILE A 143 6.06 -2.24 -9.57
N SER A 144 4.90 -1.83 -9.05
CA SER A 144 4.63 -0.41 -8.81
C SER A 144 5.23 -0.03 -7.45
N GLU A 145 6.49 0.43 -7.46
CA GLU A 145 7.16 0.93 -6.25
C GLU A 145 6.39 2.10 -5.62
N GLY A 146 5.80 2.98 -6.46
CA GLY A 146 4.96 4.06 -5.99
C GLY A 146 3.77 3.56 -5.17
N ALA A 147 3.18 2.42 -5.53
CA ALA A 147 2.10 1.82 -4.77
C ALA A 147 2.57 1.20 -3.45
N HIS A 148 3.74 0.57 -3.42
CA HIS A 148 4.34 0.02 -2.18
C HIS A 148 4.69 1.13 -1.19
N ILE A 149 5.42 2.14 -1.65
CA ILE A 149 5.83 3.29 -0.83
C ILE A 149 4.60 4.05 -0.33
N GLY A 150 3.68 4.39 -1.23
CA GLY A 150 2.44 5.09 -0.89
C GLY A 150 1.57 4.29 0.08
N GLY A 151 1.41 2.98 -0.14
CA GLY A 151 0.66 2.09 0.74
C GLY A 151 1.30 1.96 2.13
N GLY A 152 2.63 1.86 2.20
CA GLY A 152 3.38 1.82 3.45
C GLY A 152 3.28 3.12 4.26
N ILE A 153 3.47 4.27 3.63
CA ILE A 153 3.30 5.59 4.26
C ILE A 153 1.84 5.75 4.75
N ALA A 154 0.86 5.38 3.91
CA ALA A 154 -0.53 5.36 4.31
C ALA A 154 -0.77 4.46 5.52
N GLY A 155 -0.17 3.26 5.55
CA GLY A 155 -0.28 2.34 6.69
C GLY A 155 0.28 2.91 7.98
N LEU A 156 1.40 3.62 7.90
CA LEU A 156 1.98 4.33 9.05
C LEU A 156 0.97 5.36 9.60
N ILE A 157 0.49 6.25 8.74
CA ILE A 157 -0.39 7.37 9.14
C ILE A 157 -1.76 6.86 9.60
N LEU A 158 -2.40 5.98 8.81
CA LEU A 158 -3.67 5.36 9.16
C LEU A 158 -3.55 4.57 10.47
N GLY A 159 -2.44 3.86 10.68
CA GLY A 159 -2.19 3.15 11.94
C GLY A 159 -2.15 4.09 13.15
N LEU A 160 -1.50 5.26 13.01
CA LEU A 160 -1.44 6.27 14.08
C LEU A 160 -2.81 6.89 14.38
N LEU A 161 -3.64 7.04 13.35
CA LEU A 161 -5.00 7.61 13.45
C LEU A 161 -6.03 6.60 13.96
N LEU A 162 -5.96 5.33 13.51
CA LEU A 162 -6.99 4.32 13.74
C LEU A 162 -6.72 3.44 14.96
N TYR A 163 -5.47 3.02 15.20
CA TYR A 163 -5.18 2.02 16.22
C TYR A 163 -5.36 2.55 17.65
N ARG A 164 -5.71 1.61 18.53
CA ARG A 164 -5.93 1.84 19.95
C ARG A 164 -4.61 1.78 20.71
N SER A 165 -4.49 2.65 21.71
CA SER A 165 -3.41 2.65 22.68
C SER A 165 -3.84 1.91 23.96
N LYS A 166 -3.00 1.00 24.45
CA LYS A 166 -3.10 0.37 25.77
C LYS A 166 -2.27 1.11 26.82
N ASP A 167 -1.20 1.77 26.40
CA ASP A 167 -0.30 2.49 27.29
C ASP A 167 -0.97 3.80 27.74
N GLU A 168 -1.03 4.06 29.04
CA GLU A 168 -1.73 5.24 29.60
C GLU A 168 -1.13 6.56 29.11
N GLU A 169 0.19 6.62 28.94
CA GLU A 169 0.88 7.78 28.37
C GLU A 169 0.45 8.05 26.91
N SER A 170 0.40 7.00 26.08
CA SER A 170 -0.10 7.09 24.71
C SER A 170 -1.63 7.22 24.62
N LYS A 171 -2.40 6.83 25.65
CA LYS A 171 -3.84 7.15 25.74
C LYS A 171 -4.06 8.62 26.06
N LYS A 172 -3.19 9.21 26.89
CA LYS A 172 -3.08 10.65 27.10
C LYS A 172 -2.50 11.39 25.90
N ARG A 173 -2.31 10.72 24.75
CA ARG A 173 -1.91 11.33 23.47
C ARG A 173 -2.60 12.67 23.34
N ASN A 174 -1.76 13.70 23.29
CA ASN A 174 -2.23 15.06 23.22
C ASN A 174 -3.20 15.16 22.03
N ARG A 175 -4.44 15.59 22.30
CA ARG A 175 -5.47 15.81 21.29
C ARG A 175 -4.92 16.65 20.13
N PHE A 176 -4.02 17.58 20.43
CA PHE A 176 -3.26 18.35 19.45
C PHE A 176 -2.47 17.47 18.47
N ILE A 177 -1.67 16.50 18.95
CA ILE A 177 -0.88 15.60 18.08
C ILE A 177 -1.78 14.82 17.14
N PHE A 178 -2.88 14.26 17.65
CA PHE A 178 -3.84 13.53 16.82
C PHE A 178 -4.41 14.41 15.70
N TRP A 179 -4.89 15.61 16.04
CA TRP A 179 -5.45 16.52 15.05
C TRP A 179 -4.40 17.06 14.08
N SER A 180 -3.15 17.23 14.51
CA SER A 180 -2.04 17.60 13.62
C SER A 180 -1.77 16.50 12.59
N ILE A 181 -1.69 15.22 13.01
CA ILE A 181 -1.53 14.09 12.09
C ILE A 181 -2.72 14.01 11.13
N PHE A 182 -3.94 14.19 11.64
CA PHE A 182 -5.16 14.17 10.83
C PHE A 182 -5.17 15.31 9.79
N ALA A 183 -4.81 16.53 10.19
CA ALA A 183 -4.75 17.68 9.30
C ALA A 183 -3.68 17.50 8.21
N ILE A 184 -2.48 17.04 8.58
CA ILE A 184 -1.42 16.72 7.62
C ILE A 184 -1.90 15.65 6.62
N PHE A 185 -2.52 14.58 7.13
CA PHE A 185 -3.07 13.53 6.28
C PHE A 185 -4.13 14.06 5.31
N ALA A 186 -5.07 14.88 5.77
CA ALA A 186 -6.10 15.49 4.94
C ALA A 186 -5.52 16.40 3.85
N ILE A 187 -4.49 17.19 4.17
CA ILE A 187 -3.78 18.05 3.21
C ILE A 187 -3.07 17.17 2.17
N LEU A 188 -2.32 16.16 2.59
CA LEU A 188 -1.60 15.25 1.69
C LEU A 188 -2.57 14.51 0.75
N MET A 189 -3.70 14.03 1.27
CA MET A 189 -4.73 13.39 0.46
C MET A 189 -5.36 14.35 -0.55
N SER A 190 -5.65 15.59 -0.15
CA SER A 190 -6.21 16.60 -1.05
C SER A 190 -5.24 16.95 -2.17
N LEU A 191 -3.94 17.07 -1.85
CA LEU A 191 -2.88 17.29 -2.83
C LEU A 191 -2.73 16.10 -3.79
N LEU A 192 -2.69 14.87 -3.29
CA LEU A 192 -2.60 13.67 -4.14
C LEU A 192 -3.80 13.56 -5.08
N VAL A 193 -5.01 13.82 -4.60
CA VAL A 193 -6.21 13.85 -5.45
C VAL A 193 -6.09 14.94 -6.50
N ALA A 194 -5.74 16.18 -6.13
CA ALA A 194 -5.56 17.27 -7.08
C ALA A 194 -4.51 16.94 -8.16
N ILE A 195 -3.32 16.48 -7.75
CA ILE A 195 -2.24 16.06 -8.66
C ILE A 195 -2.74 14.96 -9.61
N ASN A 196 -3.46 13.98 -9.10
CA ASN A 196 -3.99 12.87 -9.89
C ASN A 196 -4.94 13.33 -11.02
N PHE A 197 -5.69 14.42 -10.82
CA PHE A 197 -6.53 15.05 -11.84
C PHE A 197 -5.78 16.04 -12.73
N MET A 198 -4.72 16.68 -12.24
CA MET A 198 -3.93 17.66 -12.99
C MET A 198 -2.93 17.03 -13.97
N ILE A 199 -2.34 15.88 -13.62
CA ILE A 199 -1.38 15.19 -14.49
C ILE A 199 -2.12 14.51 -15.63
N LYS A 200 -1.87 14.97 -16.87
CA LYS A 200 -2.34 14.29 -18.08
C LYS A 200 -1.53 13.01 -18.26
N LYS A 201 -2.25 11.89 -18.40
CA LYS A 201 -1.67 10.56 -18.52
C LYS A 201 -2.06 10.02 -19.89
N CYS A 202 -1.07 9.50 -20.60
CA CYS A 202 -1.16 9.13 -21.99
C CYS A 202 -0.50 7.76 -22.19
N THR A 203 -1.30 6.71 -22.39
CA THR A 203 -0.78 5.39 -22.76
C THR A 203 -1.15 5.09 -24.22
N PRO A 204 -0.18 4.92 -25.12
CA PRO A 204 -0.47 4.42 -26.47
C PRO A 204 -1.16 3.06 -26.40
N ALA A 205 -2.24 2.86 -27.18
CA ALA A 205 -3.08 1.66 -27.10
C ALA A 205 -2.31 0.33 -27.26
N HIS A 206 -1.22 0.33 -28.06
CA HIS A 206 -0.36 -0.84 -28.27
C HIS A 206 0.54 -1.17 -27.07
N ARG A 207 0.78 -0.24 -26.14
CA ARG A 207 1.59 -0.43 -24.92
C ARG A 207 0.77 -0.75 -23.67
N LEU A 208 -0.56 -0.86 -23.76
CA LEU A 208 -1.45 -1.21 -22.64
C LEU A 208 -1.17 -2.59 -22.00
N ARG A 209 -0.33 -3.42 -22.63
CA ARG A 209 0.16 -4.71 -22.10
C ARG A 209 1.52 -4.63 -21.42
N VAL A 210 2.24 -3.53 -21.58
CA VAL A 210 3.62 -3.34 -21.13
C VAL A 210 3.65 -2.15 -20.18
N SER A 211 3.26 -2.38 -18.92
CA SER A 211 3.67 -1.70 -17.67
C SER A 211 3.91 -0.20 -17.58
N TYR A 212 3.65 0.61 -18.59
CA TYR A 212 4.08 2.00 -18.64
C TYR A 212 2.92 2.88 -19.08
N THR A 213 2.51 3.82 -18.21
CA THR A 213 1.74 4.99 -18.64
C THR A 213 2.69 6.18 -18.70
N TYR A 214 2.67 6.92 -19.80
CA TYR A 214 3.52 8.11 -19.95
C TYR A 214 2.78 9.32 -19.41
N VAL A 215 3.53 10.25 -18.82
CA VAL A 215 3.02 11.60 -18.56
C VAL A 215 3.09 12.36 -19.88
N CYS A 216 1.98 13.00 -20.23
CA CYS A 216 1.98 14.13 -21.16
C CYS A 216 2.24 15.40 -20.33
#